data_AF-A0A8H8CWJ9-F1
#
_entry.id   AF-A0A8H8CWJ9-F1
#
_cell.length_a   1.000
_cell.length_b   1.000
_cell.length_c   1.000
_cell.angle_alpha   90.00
_cell.angle_beta   90.00
_cell.angle_gamma   90.00
#
_symmetry.space_group_name_H-M   'P 1'
#
loop_
_entity.id
_entity.type
_entity.pdbx_description
1 polymer ?
#
loop_
_entity_poly.entity_id
_entity_poly.type
_entity_poly.pdbx_seq_one_letter_code
_entity_poly.pdbx_strand_id
1 'polypeptide(L)'
;MTEDGKRHVSSEWLAPIGFDIVVDLKNCRAELVDGMEEKRMRCTAIDDVGKFVAKALELEEWPDQFTISGENLTCKELIGICEKVRGKPFEIKRISVADMESKIEEAEKANDMIGTYIWTTPLRILEGDFWWDDKTAQGVDIKTVFPDEKFESLEGFLSKWW
;
A
#
# COMPACT_ATOMS: atom_id res chain seq x y z
N MET A 1 14.34 9.88 -3.91
CA MET A 1 15.42 9.41 -4.81
C MET A 1 16.55 10.42 -4.73
N THR A 2 17.79 9.97 -4.57
CA THR A 2 18.97 10.84 -4.64
C THR A 2 19.22 11.27 -6.09
N GLU A 3 20.04 12.31 -6.29
CA GLU A 3 20.34 12.86 -7.62
C GLU A 3 20.92 11.81 -8.60
N ASP A 4 21.45 10.70 -8.10
CA ASP A 4 21.95 9.56 -8.88
C ASP A 4 20.89 8.46 -9.13
N GLY A 5 19.62 8.72 -8.81
CA GLY A 5 18.52 7.77 -9.02
C GLY A 5 18.53 6.58 -8.06
N LYS A 6 19.27 6.66 -6.94
CA LYS A 6 19.21 5.64 -5.89
C LYS A 6 18.14 5.98 -4.84
N ARG A 7 17.68 4.93 -4.16
CA ARG A 7 16.90 5.10 -2.93
C ARG A 7 17.76 5.84 -1.90
N HIS A 8 17.16 6.77 -1.17
CA HIS A 8 17.87 7.48 -0.09
C HIS A 8 18.29 6.47 0.98
N VAL A 9 19.44 6.64 1.64
CA VAL A 9 19.99 5.62 2.57
C VAL A 9 19.00 5.23 3.68
N SER A 10 18.16 6.15 4.15
CA SER A 10 17.11 5.84 5.13
C SER A 10 16.00 4.94 4.56
N SER A 11 15.75 4.99 3.26
CA SER A 11 14.78 4.13 2.56
C SER A 11 15.32 2.75 2.18
N GLU A 12 16.61 2.48 2.44
CA GLU A 12 17.18 1.13 2.37
C GLU A 12 16.84 0.30 3.63
N TRP A 13 16.53 0.97 4.74
CA TRP A 13 16.19 0.36 6.04
C TRP A 13 14.71 0.40 6.38
N LEU A 14 13.93 1.23 5.69
CA LEU A 14 12.51 0.93 5.55
C LEU A 14 12.46 -0.42 4.85
N ALA A 15 11.78 -1.41 5.43
CA ALA A 15 11.47 -2.60 4.65
C ALA A 15 10.86 -2.12 3.31
N PRO A 16 10.99 -2.87 2.21
CA PRO A 16 10.27 -2.58 0.97
C PRO A 16 8.76 -2.75 1.22
N ILE A 17 8.18 -1.90 2.07
CA ILE A 17 6.78 -1.89 2.52
C ILE A 17 5.94 -1.15 1.48
N GLY A 18 6.57 -0.40 0.56
CA GLY A 18 5.89 0.28 -0.53
C GLY A 18 6.01 -0.50 -1.83
N PHE A 19 4.87 -0.97 -2.34
CA PHE A 19 4.64 -1.50 -3.69
C PHE A 19 5.16 -2.90 -4.01
N ASP A 20 6.42 -3.24 -3.66
CA ASP A 20 7.06 -4.49 -4.13
C ASP A 20 6.35 -5.78 -3.66
N ILE A 21 5.42 -5.68 -2.69
CA ILE A 21 4.64 -6.80 -2.15
C ILE A 21 3.58 -7.32 -3.14
N VAL A 22 3.02 -6.44 -3.99
CA VAL A 22 2.02 -6.80 -5.02
C VAL A 22 2.51 -6.41 -6.40
N VAL A 23 3.19 -5.26 -6.50
CA VAL A 23 3.64 -4.66 -7.74
C VAL A 23 5.11 -4.29 -7.64
N ASP A 24 5.95 -5.03 -8.34
CA ASP A 24 7.34 -4.66 -8.60
C ASP A 24 7.35 -3.59 -9.70
N LEU A 25 7.27 -2.33 -9.27
CA LEU A 25 7.18 -1.16 -10.14
C LEU A 25 8.43 -1.00 -11.01
N LYS A 26 9.59 -1.46 -10.51
CA LYS A 26 10.88 -1.36 -11.19
C LYS A 26 10.99 -2.29 -12.37
N ASN A 27 10.65 -3.55 -12.15
CA ASN A 27 10.70 -4.56 -13.20
C ASN A 27 9.40 -4.61 -14.01
N CYS A 28 8.40 -3.81 -13.62
CA CYS A 28 7.08 -3.74 -14.25
C CYS A 28 6.40 -5.11 -14.22
N ARG A 29 6.33 -5.67 -13.02
CA ARG A 29 5.74 -6.98 -12.72
C ARG A 29 4.71 -6.85 -11.61
N ALA A 30 3.74 -7.75 -11.62
CA ALA A 30 2.84 -7.93 -10.49
C ALA A 30 2.62 -9.42 -10.24
N GLU A 31 2.54 -9.81 -8.97
CA GLU A 31 2.13 -11.16 -8.58
C GLU A 31 0.75 -11.08 -7.94
N LEU A 32 -0.20 -11.84 -8.49
CA LEU A 32 -1.59 -11.85 -8.02
C LEU A 32 -2.04 -13.26 -7.71
N VAL A 33 -2.67 -13.40 -6.54
CA VAL A 33 -3.46 -14.58 -6.21
C VAL A 33 -4.80 -14.51 -6.96
N ASP A 34 -5.34 -15.66 -7.38
CA ASP A 34 -6.64 -15.69 -8.06
C ASP A 34 -7.74 -15.04 -7.20
N GLY A 35 -8.51 -14.14 -7.82
CA GLY A 35 -9.54 -13.35 -7.14
C GLY A 35 -9.06 -12.06 -6.44
N MET A 36 -7.74 -11.82 -6.40
CA MET A 36 -7.16 -10.63 -5.76
C MET A 36 -7.36 -9.34 -6.55
N GLU A 37 -7.52 -9.39 -7.88
CA GLU A 37 -7.64 -8.21 -8.75
C GLU A 37 -8.72 -7.22 -8.29
N GLU A 38 -9.88 -7.74 -7.90
CA GLU A 38 -11.05 -6.96 -7.52
C GLU A 38 -11.06 -6.61 -6.01
N LYS A 39 -10.03 -7.04 -5.27
CA LYS A 39 -9.89 -6.76 -3.85
C LYS A 39 -9.36 -5.36 -3.66
N ARG A 40 -9.88 -4.71 -2.63
CA ARG A 40 -9.59 -3.31 -2.31
C ARG A 40 -8.41 -3.21 -1.36
N MET A 41 -7.66 -2.14 -1.55
CA MET A 41 -6.60 -1.70 -0.67
C MET A 41 -6.62 -0.17 -0.56
N ARG A 42 -6.06 0.32 0.53
CA ARG A 42 -5.97 1.75 0.81
C ARG A 42 -4.50 2.19 0.77
N CYS A 43 -4.23 3.26 0.04
CA CYS A 43 -2.90 3.86 -0.06
C CYS A 43 -2.94 5.28 0.49
N THR A 44 -2.00 5.62 1.36
CA THR A 44 -1.86 6.97 1.91
C THR A 44 -0.41 7.37 1.81
N ALA A 45 -0.11 8.52 1.20
CA ALA A 45 1.23 9.06 1.19
C ALA A 45 1.68 9.36 2.63
N ILE A 46 2.94 9.04 2.96
CA ILE A 46 3.44 9.24 4.32
C ILE A 46 3.45 10.72 4.73
N ASP A 47 3.64 11.62 3.76
CA ASP A 47 3.57 13.06 3.97
C ASP A 47 2.16 13.51 4.37
N ASP A 48 1.12 12.90 3.80
CA ASP A 48 -0.26 13.17 4.23
C ASP A 48 -0.49 12.69 5.66
N VAL A 49 0.00 11.49 6.01
CA VAL A 49 -0.09 11.00 7.39
C VAL A 49 0.55 12.01 8.35
N GLY A 50 1.77 12.47 8.06
CA GLY A 50 2.46 13.48 8.87
C GLY A 50 1.69 14.80 8.97
N LYS A 51 1.17 15.30 7.84
CA LYS A 51 0.35 16.52 7.78
C LYS A 51 -0.89 16.42 8.64
N PHE A 52 -1.65 15.33 8.52
CA PHE A 52 -2.89 15.14 9.28
C PHE A 52 -2.63 14.89 10.76
N VAL A 53 -1.58 14.15 11.11
CA VAL A 53 -1.16 14.00 12.51
C VAL A 53 -0.82 15.37 13.10
N ALA A 54 0.01 16.17 12.43
CA ALA A 54 0.39 17.51 12.91
C ALA A 54 -0.84 18.41 13.09
N LYS A 55 -1.79 18.42 12.16
CA LYS A 55 -3.04 19.19 12.27
C LYS A 55 -3.95 18.69 13.38
N ALA A 56 -4.04 17.37 13.56
CA ALA A 56 -4.83 16.80 14.65
C ALA A 56 -4.30 17.26 16.02
N LEU A 57 -2.99 17.51 16.16
CA LEU A 57 -2.41 18.03 17.41
C LEU A 57 -2.89 19.44 17.77
N GLU A 58 -3.44 20.20 16.81
CA GLU A 58 -3.95 21.56 17.01
C GLU A 58 -5.43 21.58 17.44
N LEU A 59 -6.12 20.43 17.45
CA LEU A 59 -7.51 20.33 17.90
C LEU A 59 -7.60 20.50 19.42
N GLU A 60 -8.63 21.21 19.89
CA GLU A 60 -8.91 21.39 21.32
C GLU A 60 -9.29 20.06 22.00
N GLU A 61 -10.00 19.18 21.28
CA GLU A 61 -10.43 17.87 21.75
C GLU A 61 -10.12 16.80 20.71
N TRP A 62 -9.68 15.63 21.17
CA TRP A 62 -9.40 14.48 20.32
C TRP A 62 -10.38 13.35 20.61
N PRO A 63 -10.88 12.66 19.58
CA PRO A 63 -11.53 11.37 19.77
C PRO A 63 -10.50 10.33 20.21
N ASP A 64 -10.99 9.21 20.77
CA ASP A 64 -10.13 8.09 21.16
C ASP A 64 -9.31 7.54 19.98
N GLN A 65 -9.86 7.61 18.76
CA GLN A 65 -9.22 7.10 17.56
C GLN A 65 -9.63 7.91 16.32
N PHE A 66 -8.64 8.25 15.50
CA PHE A 66 -8.84 8.70 14.12
C PHE A 66 -8.63 7.56 13.13
N THR A 67 -9.33 7.62 11.99
CA THR A 67 -9.04 6.81 10.81
C THR A 67 -8.50 7.70 9.70
N ILE A 68 -7.45 7.23 9.02
CA ILE A 68 -6.82 7.94 7.91
C ILE A 68 -6.81 7.01 6.70
N SER A 69 -7.32 7.52 5.58
CA SER A 69 -7.26 6.85 4.29
C SER A 69 -7.26 7.87 3.17
N GLY A 70 -6.16 7.88 2.40
CA GLY A 70 -6.01 8.72 1.22
C GLY A 70 -6.82 8.20 0.04
N GLU A 71 -6.27 7.23 -0.67
CA GLU A 71 -6.87 6.68 -1.87
C GLU A 71 -7.30 5.22 -1.68
N ASN A 72 -8.44 4.87 -2.27
CA ASN A 72 -9.07 3.57 -2.19
C ASN A 72 -9.10 2.95 -3.58
N LEU A 73 -8.39 1.84 -3.77
CA LEU A 73 -8.16 1.24 -5.08
C LEU A 73 -8.40 -0.26 -5.02
N THR A 74 -8.86 -0.85 -6.11
CA THR A 74 -8.69 -2.28 -6.36
C THR A 74 -7.24 -2.60 -6.74
N CYS A 75 -6.78 -3.84 -6.57
CA CYS A 75 -5.47 -4.26 -7.04
C CYS A 75 -5.30 -4.06 -8.56
N LYS A 76 -6.39 -4.22 -9.32
CA LYS A 76 -6.43 -3.92 -10.75
C LYS A 76 -6.20 -2.44 -11.06
N GLU A 77 -6.86 -1.54 -10.33
CA GLU A 77 -6.65 -0.09 -10.47
C GLU A 77 -5.22 0.32 -10.08
N LEU A 78 -4.68 -0.26 -9.00
CA LEU A 78 -3.28 -0.09 -8.61
C LEU A 78 -2.34 -0.43 -9.77
N ILE A 79 -2.49 -1.61 -10.39
CA ILE A 79 -1.66 -2.03 -11.52
C ILE A 79 -1.82 -1.07 -12.70
N GLY A 80 -3.05 -0.65 -13.03
CA GLY A 80 -3.30 0.28 -14.12
C GLY A 80 -2.62 1.66 -13.91
N ILE A 81 -2.61 2.17 -12.68
CA ILE A 81 -1.88 3.40 -12.33
C ILE A 81 -0.37 3.18 -12.51
N CYS A 82 0.17 2.06 -12.03
CA CYS A 82 1.58 1.72 -12.19
C CYS A 82 1.98 1.60 -13.67
N GLU A 83 1.18 0.93 -14.50
CA GLU A 83 1.39 0.82 -15.95
C GLU A 83 1.41 2.18 -16.64
N LYS A 84 0.47 3.06 -16.27
CA LYS A 84 0.38 4.43 -16.78
C LYS A 84 1.64 5.23 -16.44
N VAL A 85 2.11 5.17 -15.19
CA VAL A 85 3.32 5.87 -14.74
C VAL A 85 4.56 5.34 -15.46
N ARG A 86 4.64 4.02 -15.72
CA ARG A 86 5.77 3.42 -16.47
C ARG A 86 5.66 3.55 -17.98
N GLY A 87 4.50 3.92 -18.51
CA GLY A 87 4.23 4.00 -19.94
C GLY A 87 4.25 2.64 -20.67
N LYS A 88 4.08 1.52 -19.96
CA LYS A 88 4.06 0.17 -20.55
C LYS A 88 3.27 -0.83 -19.69
N PRO A 89 2.71 -1.89 -20.30
CA PRO A 89 2.00 -2.94 -19.56
C PRO A 89 2.95 -3.74 -18.68
N PHE A 90 2.41 -4.30 -17.60
CA PHE A 90 3.15 -5.09 -16.62
C PHE A 90 3.02 -6.59 -16.93
N GLU A 91 4.07 -7.34 -16.62
CA GLU A 91 4.01 -8.80 -16.62
C GLU A 91 3.27 -9.26 -15.36
N ILE A 92 2.06 -9.81 -15.54
CA ILE A 92 1.23 -10.31 -14.44
C ILE A 92 1.44 -11.81 -14.30
N LYS A 93 1.98 -12.22 -13.15
CA LYS A 93 2.12 -13.61 -12.76
C LYS A 93 0.98 -14.01 -11.82
N ARG A 94 0.34 -15.13 -12.15
CA ARG A 94 -0.69 -15.75 -11.30
C ARG A 94 -0.06 -16.81 -10.42
N ILE A 95 -0.44 -16.78 -9.14
CA ILE A 95 0.05 -17.71 -8.13
C ILE A 95 -1.15 -18.28 -7.38
N SER A 96 -1.15 -19.59 -7.13
CA SER A 96 -2.23 -20.20 -6.37
C SER A 96 -2.09 -19.89 -4.86
N VAL A 97 -3.19 -20.02 -4.10
CA VAL A 97 -3.14 -19.93 -2.64
C VAL A 97 -2.16 -20.95 -2.06
N ALA A 98 -2.17 -22.19 -2.56
CA ALA A 98 -1.28 -23.26 -2.10
C ALA A 98 0.21 -22.94 -2.35
N ASP A 99 0.55 -22.35 -3.51
CA ASP A 99 1.93 -21.91 -3.77
C ASP A 99 2.36 -20.80 -2.81
N MET A 100 1.43 -19.89 -2.47
CA MET A 100 1.70 -18.82 -1.50
C MET A 100 1.90 -19.38 -0.08
N GLU A 101 1.04 -20.31 0.35
CA GLU A 101 1.18 -21.01 1.64
C GLU A 101 2.53 -21.75 1.74
N SER A 102 2.95 -22.43 0.67
CA SER A 102 4.26 -23.09 0.62
C SER A 102 5.41 -22.09 0.81
N LYS A 103 5.33 -20.91 0.18
CA LYS A 103 6.34 -19.84 0.34
C LYS A 103 6.37 -19.27 1.76
N ILE A 104 5.21 -19.13 2.39
CA ILE A 104 5.11 -18.69 3.79
C ILE A 104 5.80 -19.73 4.69
N GLU A 105 5.48 -21.02 4.53
CA GLU A 105 6.07 -22.10 5.32
C GLU A 105 7.59 -22.18 5.15
N GLU A 106 8.09 -22.01 3.92
CA GLU A 106 9.54 -21.95 3.63
C GLU A 106 10.20 -20.76 4.33
N ALA A 107 9.60 -19.56 4.28
CA ALA A 107 10.13 -18.37 4.94
C ALA A 107 10.12 -18.51 6.48
N GLU A 108 9.05 -19.08 7.05
CA GLU A 108 8.94 -19.35 8.48
C GLU A 108 10.00 -20.34 8.96
N LYS A 109 10.22 -21.44 8.22
CA LYS A 109 11.29 -22.42 8.52
C LYS A 109 12.68 -21.79 8.46
N ALA A 110 12.88 -20.83 7.56
CA ALA A 110 14.11 -20.07 7.44
C ALA A 110 14.26 -18.95 8.48
N ASN A 111 13.23 -18.70 9.31
CA ASN A 111 13.14 -17.55 10.20
C ASN A 111 13.32 -16.20 9.45
N ASP A 112 12.85 -16.14 8.20
CA ASP A 112 12.86 -14.96 7.34
C ASP A 112 11.58 -14.14 7.56
N MET A 113 11.62 -13.26 8.56
CA MET A 113 10.49 -12.41 8.93
C MET A 113 10.00 -11.51 7.78
N ILE A 114 10.92 -11.05 6.91
CA ILE A 114 10.56 -10.19 5.78
C ILE A 114 9.87 -11.04 4.70
N GLY A 115 10.41 -12.21 4.38
CA GLY A 115 9.79 -13.17 3.47
C GLY A 115 8.39 -13.56 3.95
N THR A 116 8.22 -13.91 5.22
CA THR A 116 6.91 -14.26 5.80
C THR A 116 5.91 -13.10 5.62
N TYR A 117 6.32 -11.87 5.90
CA TYR A 117 5.46 -10.70 5.73
C TYR A 117 5.07 -10.47 4.25
N ILE A 118 6.04 -10.57 3.33
CA ILE A 118 5.82 -10.41 1.89
C ILE A 118 4.83 -11.46 1.39
N TRP A 119 5.04 -12.74 1.70
CA TRP A 119 4.20 -13.82 1.18
C TRP A 119 2.82 -13.89 1.85
N THR A 120 2.69 -13.44 3.09
CA THR A 120 1.39 -13.39 3.78
C THR A 120 0.49 -12.28 3.24
N THR A 121 1.06 -11.15 2.80
CA THR A 121 0.28 -9.95 2.46
C THR A 121 -0.71 -10.17 1.30
N PRO A 122 -0.38 -10.82 0.17
CA PRO A 122 -1.36 -11.10 -0.88
C PRO A 122 -2.59 -11.90 -0.39
N LEU A 123 -2.39 -12.87 0.53
CA LEU A 123 -3.50 -13.62 1.12
C LEU A 123 -4.38 -12.73 2.00
N ARG A 124 -3.78 -11.83 2.79
CA ARG A 124 -4.50 -10.86 3.62
C ARG A 124 -5.29 -9.86 2.77
N ILE A 125 -4.74 -9.42 1.63
CA ILE A 125 -5.47 -8.59 0.66
C ILE A 125 -6.65 -9.39 0.07
N LEU A 126 -6.44 -10.67 -0.26
CA LEU A 126 -7.51 -11.55 -0.75
C LEU A 126 -8.64 -11.72 0.28
N GLU A 127 -8.30 -11.83 1.57
CA GLU A 127 -9.25 -11.90 2.68
C GLU A 127 -9.98 -10.56 2.92
N GLY A 128 -9.37 -9.44 2.52
CA GLY A 128 -9.95 -8.10 2.60
C GLY A 128 -9.40 -7.24 3.75
N ASP A 129 -8.30 -7.67 4.39
CA ASP A 129 -7.74 -7.03 5.59
C ASP A 129 -7.13 -5.64 5.32
N PHE A 130 -6.85 -5.32 4.05
CA PHE A 130 -6.30 -4.03 3.62
C PHE A 130 -7.40 -3.00 3.28
N TRP A 131 -8.64 -3.30 3.66
CA TRP A 131 -9.82 -2.48 3.42
C TRP A 131 -10.76 -2.50 4.64
N TRP A 132 -11.49 -1.40 4.83
CA TRP A 132 -12.61 -1.31 5.77
C TRP A 132 -13.75 -0.50 5.15
N ASP A 133 -14.98 -0.69 5.61
CA ASP A 133 -16.09 0.20 5.28
C ASP A 133 -16.02 1.46 6.15
N ASP A 134 -15.91 2.64 5.52
CA ASP A 134 -15.84 3.92 6.23
C ASP A 134 -17.09 4.17 7.10
N LYS A 135 -18.22 3.50 6.81
CA LYS A 135 -19.45 3.61 7.63
C LYS A 135 -19.41 2.78 8.90
N THR A 136 -18.58 1.73 8.94
CA THR A 136 -18.53 0.80 10.06
C THR A 136 -17.17 0.80 10.77
N ALA A 137 -16.19 1.52 10.22
CA ALA A 137 -14.88 1.67 10.82
C ALA A 137 -15.00 2.34 12.19
N GLN A 138 -14.29 1.80 13.17
CA GLN A 138 -14.19 2.41 14.48
C GLN A 138 -13.26 3.64 14.41
N GLY A 139 -13.70 4.75 15.01
CA GLY A 139 -12.95 6.00 15.03
C GLY A 139 -13.55 7.08 14.12
N VAL A 140 -13.00 8.28 14.20
CA VAL A 140 -13.44 9.44 13.42
C VAL A 140 -12.63 9.53 12.13
N ASP A 141 -13.29 9.56 10.98
CA ASP A 141 -12.61 9.78 9.69
C ASP A 141 -12.03 11.20 9.66
N ILE A 142 -10.72 11.28 9.49
CA ILE A 142 -9.96 12.53 9.45
C ILE A 142 -10.48 13.51 8.38
N LYS A 143 -11.06 12.99 7.30
CA LYS A 143 -11.67 13.80 6.23
C LYS A 143 -12.91 14.56 6.68
N THR A 144 -13.61 14.07 7.71
CA THR A 144 -14.75 14.80 8.29
C THR A 144 -14.31 15.97 9.16
N VAL A 145 -13.11 15.90 9.73
CA VAL A 145 -12.52 16.95 10.56
C VAL A 145 -11.84 18.01 9.70
N PHE A 146 -11.16 17.59 8.64
CA PHE A 146 -10.43 18.46 7.73
C PHE A 146 -10.93 18.31 6.27
N PRO A 147 -12.16 18.73 5.96
CA PRO A 147 -12.80 18.46 4.67
C PRO A 147 -12.15 19.17 3.47
N ASP A 148 -11.45 20.28 3.71
CA ASP A 148 -10.77 21.04 2.67
C ASP A 148 -9.38 20.48 2.33
N GLU A 149 -8.87 19.56 3.16
CA GLU A 149 -7.57 18.95 2.97
C GLU A 149 -7.64 17.81 1.95
N LYS A 150 -6.77 17.90 0.94
CA LYS A 150 -6.65 16.86 -0.07
C LYS A 150 -5.51 15.93 0.26
N PHE A 151 -5.73 14.65 0.00
CA PHE A 151 -4.68 13.64 -0.05
C PHE A 151 -4.00 13.67 -1.42
N GLU A 152 -2.72 13.34 -1.42
CA GLU A 152 -1.96 13.01 -2.61
C GLU A 152 -2.50 11.69 -3.20
N SER A 153 -2.93 11.72 -4.46
CA SER A 153 -3.29 10.52 -5.21
C SER A 153 -2.07 9.62 -5.42
N LEU A 154 -2.26 8.31 -5.56
CA LEU A 154 -1.19 7.38 -5.88
C LEU A 154 -0.49 7.74 -7.19
N GLU A 155 -1.24 8.09 -8.24
CA GLU A 155 -0.66 8.48 -9.53
C GLU A 155 0.24 9.72 -9.37
N GLY A 156 -0.25 10.75 -8.67
CA GLY A 156 0.50 11.96 -8.37
C GLY A 156 1.78 11.68 -7.58
N PHE A 157 1.70 10.81 -6.57
CA PHE A 157 2.84 10.37 -5.80
C PHE A 157 3.86 9.63 -6.69
N LEU A 158 3.44 8.61 -7.42
CA LEU A 158 4.33 7.81 -8.26
C LEU A 158 4.96 8.62 -9.40
N SER A 159 4.21 9.52 -10.02
CA SER A 159 4.73 10.39 -11.10
C SER A 159 5.83 11.36 -10.65
N LYS A 160 5.88 11.69 -9.35
CA LYS A 160 6.94 12.54 -8.78
C LYS A 160 8.21 11.75 -8.46
N TRP A 161 8.06 10.49 -8.08
CA TRP A 161 9.13 9.72 -7.45
C TRP A 161 9.64 8.55 -8.29
N TRP A 162 9.04 8.28 -9.46
CA TRP A 162 9.34 7.13 -10.33
C TRP A 162 9.44 7.51 -11.81
#